data_AF-G7ITR8-F1
#
_entry.id   AF-G7ITR8-F1
#
_cell.length_a   1.000
_cell.length_b   1.000
_cell.length_c   1.000
_cell.angle_alpha   90.00
_cell.angle_beta   90.00
_cell.angle_gamma   90.00
#
_symmetry.space_group_name_H-M   'P 1'
#
loop_
_entity.id
_entity.type
_entity.pdbx_description
1 polymer ?
#
loop_
_entity_poly.entity_id
_entity_poly.type
_entity_poly.pdbx_seq_one_letter_code
_entity_poly.pdbx_strand_id
1 'polypeptide(L)' 'MKLRNPFPPRRSSFHIWQGYEDKIVPSELQRFVSWKMPWIQYHEIPDGGHLIICYKGNFEGTFTLIMKSCI' A
#
# COMPACT_ATOMS: atom_id res chain seq x y z
N MET A 1 20.48 -7.78 -4.45
CA MET A 1 19.79 -9.04 -4.08
C MET A 1 18.40 -9.03 -4.71
N LYS A 2 17.96 -10.12 -5.37
CA LYS A 2 16.59 -10.22 -5.94
C LYS A 2 15.71 -10.97 -4.93
N LEU A 3 14.74 -10.29 -4.34
CA LEU A 3 13.73 -10.92 -3.47
C LEU A 3 12.71 -11.65 -4.33
N ARG A 4 12.55 -12.94 -4.09
CA ARG A 4 11.50 -13.77 -4.71
C ARG A 4 10.21 -13.59 -3.93
N ASN A 5 9.08 -13.74 -4.61
CA ASN A 5 7.77 -13.75 -3.94
C ASN A 5 7.76 -14.90 -2.90
N PRO A 6 7.65 -14.61 -1.59
CA PRO A 6 7.61 -15.64 -0.57
C PRO A 6 6.21 -16.28 -0.44
N PHE A 7 5.19 -15.69 -1.07
CA PHE A 7 3.81 -16.11 -0.96
C PHE A 7 3.43 -17.15 -2.02
N PRO A 8 2.70 -18.22 -1.64
CA PRO A 8 2.22 -19.21 -2.59
C PRO A 8 1.27 -18.57 -3.62
N PRO A 9 1.32 -18.98 -4.90
CA PRO A 9 0.38 -18.50 -5.91
C PRO A 9 -1.06 -18.72 -5.45
N ARG A 10 -1.90 -17.67 -5.59
CA ARG A 10 -3.36 -17.70 -5.34
C ARG A 10 -3.83 -17.89 -3.89
N ARG A 11 -2.93 -17.91 -2.91
CA ARG A 11 -3.31 -18.00 -1.48
C ARG A 11 -3.13 -16.72 -0.70
N SER A 12 -2.18 -15.88 -1.11
CA SER A 12 -1.93 -14.61 -0.48
C SER A 12 -1.27 -13.65 -1.44
N SER A 13 -1.52 -12.38 -1.20
CA SER A 13 -0.95 -11.24 -1.90
C SER A 13 -0.33 -10.31 -0.88
N PHE A 14 0.76 -9.64 -1.27
CA PHE A 14 1.40 -8.64 -0.44
C PHE A 14 1.00 -7.27 -0.96
N HIS A 15 0.50 -6.42 -0.07
CA HIS A 15 -0.02 -5.12 -0.43
C HIS A 15 0.71 -4.03 0.35
N ILE A 16 0.97 -2.90 -0.31
CA ILE A 16 1.48 -1.68 0.30
C ILE A 16 0.47 -0.57 0.01
N TRP A 17 -0.04 0.07 1.05
CA TRP A 17 -0.82 1.31 0.93
C TRP A 17 0.04 2.48 1.36
N GLN A 18 0.09 3.51 0.53
CA GLN A 18 0.87 4.71 0.77
C GLN A 18 -0.01 5.93 0.56
N GLY A 19 0.09 6.89 1.48
CA GLY A 19 -0.48 8.21 1.29
C GLY A 19 0.35 9.00 0.29
N TYR A 20 -0.28 9.55 -0.75
CA TYR A 20 0.42 10.39 -1.73
C TYR A 20 0.91 11.71 -1.10
N GLU A 21 0.17 12.25 -0.14
CA GLU A 21 0.55 13.45 0.62
C GLU A 21 1.43 13.14 1.85
N ASP A 22 2.00 11.93 1.93
CA ASP A 22 2.97 11.62 2.98
C ASP A 22 4.23 12.47 2.80
N LYS A 23 4.44 13.37 3.76
CA LYS A 23 5.58 14.31 3.78
C LYS A 23 6.83 13.72 4.41
N ILE A 24 6.74 12.53 5.02
CA ILE A 24 7.84 11.84 5.68
C ILE A 24 8.44 10.79 4.74
N VAL A 25 7.58 9.99 4.11
CA VAL A 25 7.99 8.95 3.17
C VAL A 25 7.46 9.27 1.77
N PRO A 26 8.33 9.63 0.80
CA PRO A 26 7.89 9.93 -0.56
C PRO A 26 7.24 8.72 -1.25
N SER A 27 6.12 8.96 -1.92
CA SER A 27 5.39 7.93 -2.69
C SER A 27 6.27 7.24 -3.75
N GLU A 28 7.21 7.99 -4.33
CA GLU A 28 8.16 7.54 -5.34
C GLU A 28 9.03 6.38 -4.85
N LEU A 29 9.35 6.34 -3.56
CA LEU A 29 10.09 5.23 -2.97
C LEU A 29 9.28 3.93 -3.09
N GLN A 30 8.00 3.98 -2.77
CA GLN A 30 7.13 2.80 -2.83
C GLN A 30 6.79 2.40 -4.27
N ARG A 31 6.66 3.37 -5.19
CA ARG A 31 6.61 3.10 -6.64
C ARG A 31 7.85 2.36 -7.14
N PHE A 32 9.04 2.77 -6.70
CA PHE A 32 10.28 2.10 -7.06
C PHE A 32 10.34 0.67 -6.50
N VAL A 33 9.95 0.49 -5.24
CA VAL A 33 9.89 -0.82 -4.57
C VAL A 33 8.95 -1.77 -5.30
N SER A 34 7.73 -1.33 -5.63
CA SER A 34 6.75 -2.14 -6.36
C SER A 34 7.18 -2.45 -7.80
N TRP A 35 7.84 -1.50 -8.48
CA TRP A 35 8.44 -1.75 -9.79
C TRP A 35 9.55 -2.82 -9.73
N LYS A 36 10.39 -2.81 -8.68
CA LYS A 36 11.43 -3.83 -8.50
C LYS A 36 10.88 -5.20 -8.07
N MET A 37 9.72 -5.23 -7.42
CA MET A 37 9.09 -6.45 -6.91
C MET A 37 7.64 -6.53 -7.42
N PRO A 38 7.42 -7.02 -8.66
CA PRO A 38 6.09 -6.99 -9.32
C PRO A 38 5.00 -7.81 -8.63
N TRP A 39 5.37 -8.63 -7.65
CA TRP A 39 4.45 -9.40 -6.83
C TRP A 39 3.84 -8.57 -5.69
N ILE A 40 4.33 -7.36 -5.45
CA ILE A 40 3.76 -6.39 -4.51
C ILE A 40 2.63 -5.62 -5.20
N GLN A 41 1.44 -5.65 -4.60
CA GLN A 41 0.30 -4.83 -5.01
C GLN A 41 0.39 -3.47 -4.34
N TYR A 42 0.67 -2.43 -5.11
CA TYR A 42 0.85 -1.08 -4.58
C TYR A 42 -0.41 -0.23 -4.78
N HIS A 43 -0.82 0.44 -3.70
CA HIS A 43 -2.03 1.27 -3.65
C HIS A 43 -1.66 2.66 -3.13
N GLU A 44 -1.97 3.68 -3.91
CA GLU A 44 -1.78 5.07 -3.51
C GLU A 44 -3.12 5.69 -3.14
N ILE A 45 -3.15 6.40 -2.02
CA ILE A 45 -4.30 7.16 -1.57
C ILE A 45 -4.01 8.64 -1.87
N PRO A 46 -4.69 9.26 -2.87
CA PRO A 46 -4.34 10.59 -3.37
C PRO A 46 -4.26 11.68 -2.31
N ASP A 47 -5.16 11.67 -1.33
CA ASP A 47 -5.19 12.68 -0.27
C ASP A 47 -4.66 12.11 1.08
N GLY A 48 -4.07 10.92 1.07
CA GLY A 48 -3.57 10.25 2.28
C GLY A 48 -2.23 10.85 2.72
N GLY A 49 -2.09 11.20 4.00
CA GLY A 49 -0.81 11.56 4.62
C GLY A 49 -0.10 10.35 5.25
N HIS A 50 0.94 10.58 6.06
CA HIS A 50 1.68 9.50 6.74
C HIS A 50 0.78 8.57 7.58
N LEU A 51 -0.21 9.14 8.27
CA LEU A 51 -1.20 8.40 9.04
C LEU A 51 -2.43 8.11 8.19
N ILE A 52 -2.25 7.36 7.09
CA ILE A 52 -3.36 7.02 6.18
C ILE A 52 -4.55 6.40 6.90
N ILE A 53 -4.35 5.62 7.97
CA ILE A 53 -5.43 4.99 8.75
C ILE A 53 -6.34 6.00 9.45
N CYS A 54 -5.88 7.24 9.66
CA CYS A 54 -6.65 8.34 10.25
C CYS A 54 -7.27 9.25 9.17
N TYR A 55 -7.18 8.87 7.90
CA TYR A 55 -7.64 9.68 6.78
C TYR A 55 -9.14 9.97 6.87
N LYS A 56 -9.51 11.23 6.57
CA LYS A 56 -10.84 11.83 6.76
C LYS A 56 -11.40 11.83 8.20
N GLY A 57 -10.57 11.59 9.22
CA GLY A 57 -11.04 11.53 10.61
C GLY A 57 -11.97 10.35 10.89
N ASN A 58 -12.09 9.40 9.95
CA ASN A 58 -12.93 8.22 10.05
C ASN A 58 -12.07 6.97 9.80
N PHE A 59 -11.69 6.33 10.90
CA PHE A 59 -10.92 5.08 10.91
C PHE A 59 -11.64 3.97 10.12
N GLU A 60 -12.97 3.87 10.23
CA GLU A 60 -13.75 2.81 9.58
C GLU A 60 -13.74 2.95 8.05
N GLY A 61 -13.82 4.18 7.54
CA GLY A 61 -13.83 4.44 6.09
C GLY A 61 -12.53 4.03 5.41
N THR A 62 -11.40 4.37 6.01
CA THR A 62 -10.08 3.99 5.48
C THR A 62 -9.83 2.50 5.65
N PHE A 63 -10.18 1.93 6.82
CA PHE A 63 -10.06 0.49 7.03
C PHE A 63 -10.89 -0.30 6.03
N THR A 64 -12.11 0.16 5.71
CA THR A 64 -12.94 -0.45 4.67
C THR A 64 -12.30 -0.39 3.29
N LEU A 65 -11.66 0.73 2.92
CA LEU A 65 -10.96 0.87 1.64
C LEU A 65 -9.78 -0.13 1.53
N ILE A 66 -8.99 -0.24 2.59
CA ILE A 66 -7.85 -1.18 2.68
C ILE A 66 -8.36 -2.62 2.63
N MET A 67 -9.39 -2.96 3.41
CA MET A 67 -9.94 -4.31 3.46
C MET A 67 -10.61 -4.75 2.15
N LYS A 68 -11.28 -3.83 1.44
CA LYS A 68 -11.87 -4.13 0.12
C LYS A 68 -10.83 -4.44 -0.96
N SER A 69 -9.59 -3.97 -0.79
CA SER A 69 -8.51 -4.26 -1.74
C SER A 69 -7.74 -5.55 -1.38
N CYS A 70 -8.04 -6.19 -0.25
CA CYS A 70 -7.48 -7.48 0.18
C CYS A 70 -8.33 -8.70 -0.19
N ILE A 71 -9.60 -8.53 -0.53
CA ILE A 71 -10.59 -9.59 -0.87
C ILE A 71 -10.82 -9.58 -2.37
#